data_AF-A0A450TH30-F1
#
_entry.id   AF-A0A450TH30-F1
#
_cell.length_a   1.000
_cell.length_b   1.000
_cell.length_c   1.000
_cell.angle_alpha   90.00
_cell.angle_beta   90.00
_cell.angle_gamma   90.00
#
_symmetry.space_group_name_H-M   'P 1'
#
loop_
_entity.id
_entity.type
_entity.pdbx_description
1 polymer ?
#
loop_
_entity_poly.entity_id
_entity_poly.type
_entity_poly.pdbx_seq_one_letter_code
_entity_poly.pdbx_strand_id
1 'polypeptide(L)' 'MKAYAYEHTVKKNGMLTLKNLPFNIGEKIEVIIIPRPKSNSKEKRYPFWRKPITYPNPTAPVAEADWEIYQ' A
#
# COMPACT_ATOMS: atom_id res chain seq x y z
N MET A 1 26.70 1.07 2.49
CA MET A 1 26.07 2.37 2.19
C MET A 1 24.91 2.55 3.16
N LYS A 2 24.94 3.57 4.05
CA LYS A 2 23.85 3.84 4.99
C LYS A 2 22.95 4.90 4.40
N ALA A 3 21.66 4.61 4.24
CA ALA A 3 20.68 5.52 3.67
C ALA A 3 19.67 5.92 4.75
N TYR A 4 19.51 7.22 4.95
CA TYR A 4 18.46 7.78 5.80
C TYR A 4 17.29 8.17 4.92
N ALA A 5 16.16 7.46 5.05
CA ALA A 5 14.94 7.75 4.31
C ALA A 5 14.00 8.59 5.16
N TYR A 6 13.55 9.72 4.64
CA TYR A 6 12.53 10.56 5.24
C TYR A 6 11.41 10.78 4.23
N GLU A 7 10.19 10.41 4.59
CA GLU A 7 9.01 10.63 3.76
C GLU A 7 8.41 12.00 4.07
N HIS A 8 8.32 12.86 3.06
CA HIS A 8 7.74 14.19 3.20
C HIS A 8 6.69 14.46 2.15
N THR A 9 5.50 14.88 2.59
CA THR A 9 4.45 15.36 1.69
C THR A 9 4.67 16.83 1.36
N VAL A 10 4.96 17.11 0.09
CA VAL A 10 5.17 18.47 -0.41
C VAL A 10 3.90 19.31 -0.21
N LYS A 11 4.02 20.43 0.52
CA LYS A 11 2.95 21.42 0.74
C LYS A 11 2.88 22.44 -0.41
N LYS A 12 1.93 23.39 -0.34
CA LYS A 12 1.41 24.22 -1.45
C LYS A 12 2.44 25.00 -2.31
N ASN A 13 3.73 25.01 -1.99
CA ASN A 13 4.76 25.78 -2.72
C ASN A 13 5.95 24.93 -3.21
N GLY A 14 5.90 23.60 -3.15
CA GLY A 14 6.98 22.77 -3.69
C GLY A 14 8.28 22.75 -2.85
N MET A 15 8.36 23.54 -1.78
CA MET A 15 9.57 23.70 -0.98
C MET A 15 9.74 22.57 0.04
N LEU A 16 10.89 21.89 0.00
CA LEU A 16 11.34 20.93 1.00
C LEU A 16 12.45 21.57 1.84
N THR A 17 12.27 21.64 3.16
CA THR A 17 13.29 22.14 4.09
C THR A 17 13.71 21.00 5.02
N LEU A 18 14.98 20.60 4.95
CA LEU A 18 15.58 19.64 5.87
C LEU A 18 16.24 20.40 7.03
N LYS A 19 15.87 20.10 8.27
CA LYS A 19 16.44 20.71 9.48
C LYS A 19 16.86 19.61 10.44
N ASN A 20 17.87 19.90 11.28
CA ASN A 20 18.37 19.00 12.34
C ASN A 20 18.76 17.61 11.84
N LEU A 21 19.46 17.54 10.70
CA LEU A 21 20.00 16.26 10.21
C LEU A 21 21.13 15.79 11.14
N PRO A 22 21.23 14.47 11.40
CA PRO A 22 22.24 13.91 12.30
C PRO A 22 23.61 13.76 11.61
N PHE A 23 24.07 14.79 10.89
CA PHE A 23 25.34 14.83 10.17
C PHE A 23 26.24 15.92 10.74
N ASN A 24 27.55 15.70 10.65
CA ASN A 24 28.53 16.65 11.14
C ASN A 24 28.81 17.77 10.13
N ILE A 25 29.38 18.88 10.60
CA ILE A 25 29.83 19.98 9.74
C ILE A 25 30.91 19.45 8.78
N GLY A 26 30.76 19.73 7.48
CA GLY A 26 31.70 19.31 6.44
C GLY A 26 31.48 17.90 5.90
N GLU A 27 30.52 17.15 6.44
CA GLU A 27 30.16 15.83 5.94
C GLU A 27 29.44 15.94 4.58
N LYS A 28 29.95 15.21 3.57
CA LYS A 28 29.35 15.20 2.23
C LYS A 28 28.12 14.31 2.24
N ILE A 29 26.97 14.88 1.90
CA ILE A 29 25.70 14.17 1.82
C ILE A 29 25.11 14.22 0.40
N GLU A 30 24.34 13.19 0.06
CA GLU A 30 23.58 13.09 -1.18
C GLU A 30 22.08 13.06 -0.85
N VAL A 31 21.28 13.83 -1.58
CA VAL A 31 19.82 13.89 -1.41
C VAL A 31 19.15 13.36 -2.67
N ILE A 32 18.39 12.27 -2.52
CA ILE A 32 17.65 11.64 -3.62
C ILE A 32 16.16 11.85 -3.38
N ILE A 33 15.47 12.47 -4.36
CA ILE A 33 14.03 12.71 -4.31
C ILE A 33 13.35 11.69 -5.22
N ILE A 34 12.52 10.82 -4.64
CA ILE A 34 11.77 9.80 -5.37
C ILE A 34 10.28 10.16 -5.31
N PRO A 35 9.63 10.54 -6.42
CA PRO A 35 8.19 10.79 -6.42
C PRO A 35 7.46 9.49 -6.09
N ARG A 36 6.68 9.50 -5.02
CA ARG A 36 5.77 8.39 -4.72
C ARG A 36 4.42 8.68 -5.36
N PRO A 37 3.82 7.71 -6.09
CA PRO A 37 2.44 7.87 -6.51
C PRO A 37 1.60 8.10 -5.26
N LYS A 38 0.62 9.01 -5.34
CA LYS A 38 -0.37 9.13 -4.28
C LYS A 38 -0.95 7.74 -4.09
N SER A 39 -0.72 7.14 -2.92
CA SER A 39 -1.39 5.91 -2.57
C SER A 39 -2.89 6.20 -2.67
N ASN A 40 -3.53 5.66 -3.70
CA ASN A 40 -4.96 5.62 -3.79
C ASN A 40 -5.42 4.64 -2.71
N SER A 41 -5.31 5.03 -1.44
CA SER A 41 -5.84 4.31 -0.28
C SER A 41 -7.37 4.18 -0.31
N LYS A 42 -8.00 4.61 -1.42
CA LYS A 42 -9.40 4.41 -1.74
C LYS A 42 -9.70 3.03 -2.31
N GLU A 43 -8.71 2.24 -2.71
CA GLU A 43 -8.97 0.80 -2.79
C GLU A 43 -9.17 0.32 -1.36
N LYS A 44 -10.44 0.03 -1.03
CA LYS A 44 -10.80 -0.52 0.28
C LYS A 44 -9.93 -1.75 0.48
N ARG A 45 -8.92 -1.62 1.34
CA ARG A 45 -8.00 -2.70 1.74
C ARG A 45 -8.74 -4.01 2.04
N TYR A 46 -10.00 -3.89 2.46
CA TYR A 46 -10.94 -4.98 2.64
C TYR A 46 -12.30 -4.62 2.00
N PRO A 47 -12.58 -5.03 0.75
CA PRO A 47 -13.82 -4.67 0.05
C PRO A 47 -15.10 -5.22 0.71
N PHE A 48 -14.94 -6.29 1.50
CA PHE A 48 -16.01 -6.97 2.23
C PHE A 48 -16.06 -6.67 3.75
N TRP A 49 -15.20 -5.78 4.26
CA TRP A 49 -15.23 -5.43 5.68
C TRP A 49 -16.57 -4.81 6.06
N ARG A 50 -17.24 -5.36 7.09
CA ARG A 50 -18.60 -4.99 7.54
C ARG A 50 -19.72 -5.22 6.52
N LYS A 51 -19.49 -5.99 5.46
CA LYS A 51 -20.56 -6.45 4.57
C LYS A 51 -20.95 -7.89 4.95
N PRO A 52 -22.18 -8.15 5.40
CA PRO A 52 -22.64 -9.52 5.60
C PRO A 52 -22.67 -10.21 4.24
N ILE A 53 -21.95 -11.33 4.13
CA ILE A 53 -21.99 -12.21 2.96
C ILE A 53 -23.04 -13.28 3.27
N THR A 54 -24.14 -13.29 2.53
CA THR A 54 -25.18 -14.30 2.69
C THR A 54 -24.95 -15.41 1.69
N TYR A 55 -24.73 -16.63 2.19
CA TYR A 55 -24.76 -17.84 1.36
C TYR A 55 -26.18 -18.40 1.39
N PRO A 56 -26.94 -18.33 0.28
CA PRO A 56 -28.32 -18.79 0.25
C PRO A 56 -28.43 -20.32 0.44
N ASN A 57 -27.42 -21.08 0.01
CA ASN A 57 -27.33 -22.51 0.24
C ASN A 57 -25.85 -22.90 0.41
N PRO A 58 -25.27 -22.78 1.63
CA PRO A 58 -23.84 -22.96 1.86
C PRO A 58 -23.37 -24.40 1.67
N THR A 59 -24.30 -25.36 1.69
CA THR A 59 -24.04 -26.80 1.53
C THR A 59 -24.51 -27.31 0.18
N ALA A 60 -24.93 -26.42 -0.74
CA ALA A 60 -25.23 -26.82 -2.10
C ALA A 60 -23.99 -27.50 -2.70
N PRO A 61 -24.18 -28.67 -3.31
CA PRO A 61 -23.08 -29.38 -3.93
C PRO A 61 -22.56 -28.53 -5.09
N VAL A 62 -21.25 -28.28 -5.07
CA VAL A 62 -20.61 -27.45 -6.09
C VAL A 62 -20.35 -28.31 -7.29
N ALA A 63 -20.96 -27.91 -8.41
CA ALA A 63 -20.67 -28.43 -9.74
C ALA A 63 -20.75 -29.97 -9.85
N GLU A 64 -21.84 -30.58 -9.36
CA GLU A 64 -22.07 -32.04 -9.47
C GLU A 64 -21.88 -32.57 -10.90
N ALA A 65 -22.24 -31.76 -11.90
CA ALA A 65 -22.08 -32.10 -13.32
C ALA A 65 -20.60 -32.24 -13.76
N ASP A 66 -19.66 -31.70 -13.00
CA ASP A 66 -18.21 -31.75 -13.28
C ASP A 66 -17.53 -32.97 -12.61
N TRP A 67 -18.27 -33.76 -11.83
CA TRP A 67 -17.74 -34.92 -11.14
C TRP A 67 -17.81 -36.15 -12.06
N GLU A 68 -16.66 -36.67 -12.46
CA GLU A 68 -16.52 -37.85 -13.33
C GLU A 68 -17.23 -39.11 -12.81
N ILE A 69 -17.48 -39.19 -11.49
CA ILE A 69 -18.19 -40.31 -10.86
C ILE A 69 -19.67 -40.37 -11.29
N TYR A 70 -20.23 -39.24 -11.73
CA TYR A 70 -21.62 -39.13 -12.19
C TYR A 70 -21.76 -39.07 -13.72
N GLN A 71 -20.67 -39.26 -14.48
CA GLN A 71 -20.67 -39.46 -15.94
C GLN A 71 -20.85 -40.94 -16.29
#